data_AF-A0A7V9B3R9-F1
#
_entry.id   AF-A0A7V9B3R9-F1
#
_cell.length_a   1.000
_cell.length_b   1.000
_cell.length_c   1.000
_cell.angle_alpha   90.00
_cell.angle_beta   90.00
_cell.angle_gamma   90.00
#
_symmetry.space_group_name_H-M   'P 1'
#
loop_
_entity.id
_entity.type
_entity.pdbx_description
1 polymer ?
#
loop_
_entity_poly.entity_id
_entity_poly.type
_entity_poly.pdbx_seq_one_letter_code
_entity_poly.pdbx_strand_id
1 'polypeptide(L)'
;MALPLDDLRALVARLAPKGDRAADAVSAAVEEGEELREVLVDVDGEVVAFTDRRALFVAPDSAAQGFGYDAIDVRRRGDGLSVDAMVEAGRLVIEVARSTFTRLAVVAEGAPPS
;
A
#
# COMPACT_ATOMS: atom_id res chain seq x y z
N MET A 1 7.80 13.63 8.97
CA MET A 1 6.88 14.12 10.03
C MET A 1 5.70 13.15 9.99
N ALA A 2 5.21 12.65 11.14
CA ALA A 2 4.17 11.62 11.16
C ALA A 2 2.84 12.10 10.54
N LEU A 3 2.03 11.17 10.03
CA LEU A 3 0.68 11.44 9.50
C LEU A 3 -0.16 12.25 10.51
N PRO A 4 -1.11 13.08 10.04
CA PRO A 4 -2.11 13.71 10.90
C PRO A 4 -2.81 12.66 11.78
N LEU A 5 -3.11 13.03 13.03
CA LEU A 5 -3.56 12.07 14.06
C LEU A 5 -4.88 11.35 13.68
N ASP A 6 -5.74 12.02 12.92
CA ASP A 6 -7.02 11.47 12.45
C ASP A 6 -6.81 10.44 11.33
N ASP A 7 -5.86 10.70 10.42
CA ASP A 7 -5.49 9.76 9.35
C ASP A 7 -4.79 8.53 9.93
N LEU A 8 -3.93 8.75 10.94
CA LEU A 8 -3.29 7.66 11.69
C LEU A 8 -4.33 6.78 12.39
N ARG A 9 -5.36 7.35 13.02
CA ARG A 9 -6.44 6.58 13.65
C ARG A 9 -7.29 5.81 12.63
N ALA A 10 -7.59 6.40 11.48
CA ALA A 10 -8.30 5.73 10.41
C ALA A 10 -7.47 4.57 9.81
N LEU A 11 -6.15 4.76 9.70
CA LEU A 11 -5.20 3.75 9.29
C LEU A 11 -5.14 2.60 10.29
N VAL A 12 -4.94 2.90 11.59
CA VAL A 12 -4.94 1.92 12.67
C VAL A 12 -6.27 1.16 12.73
N ALA A 13 -7.42 1.82 12.59
CA ALA A 13 -8.73 1.16 12.59
C ALA A 13 -8.91 0.20 11.41
N ARG A 14 -8.35 0.53 10.23
CA ARG A 14 -8.33 -0.36 9.06
C ARG A 14 -7.35 -1.53 9.22
N LEU A 15 -6.25 -1.30 9.92
CA LEU A 15 -5.20 -2.28 10.18
C LEU A 15 -5.43 -3.09 11.47
N ALA A 16 -6.45 -2.77 12.28
CA ALA A 16 -6.70 -3.36 13.59
C ALA A 16 -6.81 -4.91 13.62
N PRO A 17 -7.25 -5.61 12.55
CA PRO A 17 -7.17 -7.07 12.54
C PRO A 17 -5.75 -7.63 12.27
N LYS A 18 -4.79 -6.81 11.83
CA LYS A 18 -3.53 -7.26 11.21
C LYS A 18 -2.24 -6.49 11.56
N GLY A 19 -2.26 -5.37 12.30
CA GLY A 19 -1.06 -4.89 12.98
C GLY A 19 -0.88 -3.38 13.12
N ASP A 20 -0.83 -2.92 14.38
CA ASP A 20 -0.51 -1.53 14.77
C ASP A 20 0.88 -1.07 14.28
N ARG A 21 1.85 -1.99 14.19
CA ARG A 21 3.23 -1.67 13.77
C ARG A 21 3.35 -1.24 12.31
N ALA A 22 2.49 -1.76 11.43
CA ALA A 22 2.52 -1.36 10.03
C ALA A 22 2.00 0.07 9.86
N ALA A 23 1.04 0.50 10.68
CA ALA A 23 0.55 1.88 10.69
C ALA A 23 1.68 2.86 11.05
N ASP A 24 2.47 2.52 12.08
CA ASP A 24 3.63 3.32 12.50
C ASP A 24 4.70 3.38 11.41
N ALA A 25 4.99 2.24 10.74
CA ALA A 25 5.97 2.18 9.66
C ALA A 25 5.56 3.03 8.45
N VAL A 26 4.28 2.98 8.05
CA VAL A 26 3.74 3.84 6.98
C VAL A 26 3.83 5.31 7.41
N SER A 27 3.35 5.65 8.60
CA SER A 27 3.35 7.02 9.11
C SER A 27 4.75 7.63 9.19
N ALA A 28 5.77 6.83 9.55
CA ALA A 28 7.16 7.27 9.58
C ALA A 28 7.76 7.49 8.19
N ALA A 29 7.25 6.83 7.16
CA ALA A 29 7.79 6.85 5.80
C ALA A 29 7.08 7.81 4.83
N VAL A 30 5.88 8.28 5.17
CA VAL A 30 5.20 9.35 4.43
C VAL A 30 5.97 10.66 4.64
N GLU A 31 6.36 11.28 3.54
CA GLU A 31 7.12 12.53 3.53
C GLU A 31 6.22 13.76 3.73
N GLU A 32 6.84 14.91 4.01
CA GLU A 32 6.09 16.15 4.15
C GLU A 32 5.42 16.55 2.83
N GLY A 33 4.11 16.84 2.91
CA GLY A 33 3.27 17.16 1.76
C GLY A 33 2.96 15.96 0.85
N GLU A 34 3.29 14.73 1.27
CA GLU A 34 2.85 13.51 0.62
C GLU A 34 1.50 13.08 1.22
N GLU A 35 0.53 12.77 0.36
CA GLU A 35 -0.84 12.44 0.73
C GLU A 35 -1.07 10.93 0.64
N LEU A 36 -1.51 10.29 1.73
CA LEU A 36 -1.90 8.88 1.73
C LEU A 36 -3.30 8.71 1.12
N ARG A 37 -3.43 7.87 0.09
CA ARG A 37 -4.68 7.74 -0.69
C ARG A 37 -5.42 6.43 -0.50
N GLU A 38 -4.67 5.33 -0.47
CA GLU A 38 -5.24 3.99 -0.39
C GLU A 38 -4.30 3.09 0.42
N VAL A 39 -4.86 2.13 1.15
CA VAL A 39 -4.07 1.12 1.86
C VAL A 39 -4.67 -0.25 1.61
N LEU A 40 -3.83 -1.14 1.11
CA LEU A 40 -4.14 -2.55 0.95
C LEU A 40 -3.39 -3.36 2.00
N VAL A 41 -4.05 -4.42 2.45
CA VAL A 41 -3.50 -5.36 3.40
C VAL A 41 -3.66 -6.75 2.82
N ASP A 42 -2.53 -7.44 2.73
CA ASP A 42 -2.42 -8.81 2.29
C ASP A 42 -3.09 -9.77 3.29
N VAL A 43 -3.43 -10.98 2.85
CA VAL A 43 -3.75 -12.12 3.72
C VAL A 43 -2.65 -12.37 4.75
N ASP A 44 -1.39 -12.25 4.35
CA ASP A 44 -0.23 -12.51 5.21
C ASP A 44 0.14 -11.32 6.12
N GLY A 45 -0.61 -10.22 6.04
CA GLY A 45 -0.42 -9.03 6.88
C GLY A 45 0.60 -8.04 6.32
N GLU A 46 1.13 -8.29 5.14
CA GLU A 46 1.88 -7.30 4.36
C GLU A 46 0.99 -6.11 4.02
N VAL A 47 1.53 -4.90 4.08
CA VAL A 47 0.78 -3.66 3.82
C VAL A 47 1.36 -2.95 2.61
N VAL A 48 0.49 -2.53 1.71
CA VAL A 48 0.82 -1.62 0.61
C VAL A 48 0.03 -0.34 0.78
N ALA A 49 0.73 0.76 1.09
CA ALA A 49 0.16 2.09 1.18
C ALA A 49 0.48 2.89 -0.10
N PHE A 50 -0.54 3.39 -0.77
CA PHE A 50 -0.40 4.22 -1.97
C PHE A 50 -0.55 5.68 -1.59
N THR A 51 0.45 6.48 -1.95
CA THR A 51 0.42 7.93 -1.73
C THR A 51 0.06 8.67 -3.02
N ASP A 52 0.35 9.97 -3.08
CA ASP A 52 0.37 10.75 -4.31
C ASP A 52 1.70 10.68 -5.07
N ARG A 53 2.72 10.00 -4.54
CA ARG A 53 4.06 9.99 -5.15
C ARG A 53 4.59 8.60 -5.41
N ARG A 54 4.24 7.63 -4.57
CA ARG A 54 4.81 6.29 -4.58
C ARG A 54 3.91 5.28 -3.87
N ALA A 55 4.27 4.01 -3.98
CA ALA A 55 3.79 2.99 -3.06
C ALA A 55 4.82 2.76 -1.95
N LEU A 56 4.33 2.49 -0.75
CA LEU A 56 5.09 2.06 0.41
C LEU A 56 4.70 0.61 0.71
N PHE A 57 5.66 -0.30 0.63
CA PHE A 57 5.49 -1.69 1.02
C PHE A 57 6.03 -1.90 2.43
N VAL A 58 5.26 -2.57 3.28
CA VAL A 58 5.65 -2.91 4.65
C VAL A 58 5.44 -4.40 4.85
N ALA A 59 6.55 -5.14 4.88
CA ALA A 59 6.53 -6.53 5.32
C ALA A 59 6.29 -6.62 6.84
N PRO A 60 5.74 -7.74 7.35
CA PRO A 60 5.60 -7.98 8.78
C PRO A 60 6.88 -7.66 9.54
N ASP A 61 6.74 -6.86 10.61
CA ASP A 61 7.83 -6.43 11.49
C ASP A 61 9.02 -5.74 10.79
N SER A 62 8.81 -5.19 9.58
CA SER A 62 9.83 -4.51 8.79
C SER A 62 9.55 -3.01 8.63
N ALA A 63 10.58 -2.24 8.31
CA ALA A 63 10.41 -0.84 7.92
C ALA A 63 9.72 -0.73 6.55
N ALA A 64 9.09 0.42 6.29
CA ALA A 64 8.48 0.67 4.99
C ALA A 64 9.54 0.89 3.90
N GLN A 65 9.31 0.30 2.73
CA GLN A 65 10.13 0.47 1.53
C GLN A 65 9.33 1.17 0.43
N GLY A 66 9.90 2.23 -0.13
CA GLY A 66 9.25 3.03 -1.18
C GLY A 66 9.55 2.55 -2.60
N PHE A 67 8.51 2.59 -3.45
CA PHE A 67 8.57 2.22 -4.86
C PHE A 67 7.86 3.26 -5.72
N GLY A 68 8.57 3.83 -6.70
CA GLY A 68 7.92 4.63 -7.75
C GLY A 68 6.93 3.78 -8.55
N TYR A 69 5.90 4.42 -9.12
CA TYR A 69 4.85 3.70 -9.86
C TYR A 69 5.36 2.98 -11.12
N ASP A 70 6.50 3.40 -11.67
CA ASP A 70 7.20 2.75 -12.77
C ASP A 70 7.86 1.41 -12.38
N ALA A 71 8.05 1.19 -11.08
CA ALA A 71 8.62 -0.02 -10.49
C ALA A 71 7.55 -0.98 -9.92
N ILE A 72 6.26 -0.71 -10.16
CA ILE A 72 5.15 -1.56 -9.70
C ILE A 72 4.63 -2.40 -10.86
N ASP A 73 4.47 -3.70 -10.62
CA ASP A 73 3.82 -4.64 -11.53
C ASP A 73 2.52 -5.15 -10.87
N VAL A 74 1.38 -4.96 -11.54
CA VAL A 74 0.07 -5.39 -11.03
C VAL A 74 -0.43 -6.53 -11.89
N ARG A 75 -0.54 -7.72 -11.28
CA ARG A 75 -1.00 -8.94 -11.93
C ARG A 75 -2.41 -9.27 -11.48
N ARG A 76 -3.24 -9.70 -12.43
CA ARG A 76 -4.60 -10.13 -12.12
C ARG A 76 -4.59 -11.58 -11.65
N ARG A 77 -5.19 -11.82 -10.48
CA ARG A 77 -5.48 -13.17 -10.00
C ARG A 77 -6.75 -13.72 -10.65
N GLY A 78 -6.69 -14.99 -11.05
CA GLY A 78 -7.80 -15.70 -11.71
C GLY A 78 -9.02 -15.84 -10.80
N ASP A 79 -8.81 -16.30 -9.56
CA ASP A 79 -9.85 -16.57 -8.56
C ASP A 79 -9.39 -16.15 -7.15
N GLY A 80 -10.31 -15.72 -6.29
CA GLY A 80 -10.02 -15.37 -4.88
C GLY A 80 -10.54 -13.99 -4.46
N LEU A 81 -10.47 -13.70 -3.16
CA LEU A 81 -10.87 -12.42 -2.56
C LEU A 81 -9.69 -11.65 -1.96
N SER A 82 -8.46 -12.14 -2.16
CA SER A 82 -7.25 -11.59 -1.56
C SER A 82 -6.42 -10.76 -2.53
N VAL A 83 -5.48 -10.03 -1.93
CA VAL A 83 -4.36 -9.33 -2.55
C VAL A 83 -3.12 -9.97 -1.97
N ASP A 84 -2.16 -10.32 -2.83
CA ASP A 84 -0.82 -10.73 -2.39
C ASP A 84 0.20 -9.71 -2.91
N ALA A 85 1.15 -9.27 -2.10
CA ALA A 85 2.13 -8.24 -2.48
C ALA A 85 3.55 -8.60 -2.05
N MET A 86 4.51 -8.60 -2.97
CA MET A 86 5.89 -8.96 -2.67
C MET A 86 6.91 -8.18 -3.49
N VAL A 87 8.18 -8.25 -3.09
CA VAL A 87 9.29 -7.61 -3.82
C VAL A 87 10.03 -8.65 -4.66
N GLU A 88 9.94 -8.54 -5.98
CA GLU A 88 10.64 -9.40 -6.95
C GLU A 88 11.63 -8.58 -7.78
N ALA A 89 12.91 -8.93 -7.76
CA ALA A 89 13.95 -8.29 -8.59
C ALA A 89 13.96 -6.74 -8.52
N GLY A 90 13.69 -6.19 -7.33
CA GLY A 90 13.65 -4.73 -7.09
C GLY A 90 12.36 -4.05 -7.54
N ARG A 91 11.32 -4.80 -7.92
CA ARG A 91 9.99 -4.32 -8.26
C ARG A 91 8.98 -4.75 -7.20
N LEU A 92 7.97 -3.93 -6.97
CA LEU A 92 6.81 -4.31 -6.17
C LEU A 92 5.83 -5.04 -7.08
N VAL A 93 5.52 -6.28 -6.77
CA VAL A 93 4.58 -7.11 -7.52
C VAL A 93 3.33 -7.29 -6.68
N ILE A 94 2.17 -6.95 -7.24
CA ILE A 94 0.87 -7.05 -6.55
C ILE A 94 -0.05 -7.96 -7.37
N GLU A 95 -0.41 -9.10 -6.80
CA GLU A 95 -1.42 -9.98 -7.36
C GLU A 95 -2.78 -9.70 -6.73
N VAL A 96 -3.79 -9.37 -7.54
CA VAL A 96 -5.09 -8.95 -6.99
C VAL A 96 -6.29 -9.63 -7.63
N ALA A 97 -7.30 -9.90 -6.80
CA ALA A 97 -8.63 -10.29 -7.26
C ALA A 97 -9.25 -9.25 -8.22
N ARG A 98 -10.16 -9.70 -9.10
CA ARG A 98 -10.72 -8.88 -10.20
C ARG A 98 -11.33 -7.55 -9.74
N SER A 99 -12.04 -7.51 -8.61
CA SER A 99 -12.67 -6.29 -8.08
C SER A 99 -11.65 -5.25 -7.61
N THR A 100 -10.56 -5.71 -7.00
CA THR A 100 -9.44 -4.84 -6.55
C THR A 100 -8.59 -4.39 -7.72
N PHE A 101 -8.44 -5.23 -8.75
CA PHE A 101 -7.71 -4.89 -9.97
C PHE A 101 -8.21 -3.60 -10.62
N THR A 102 -9.53 -3.40 -10.74
CA THR A 102 -10.06 -2.15 -11.31
C THR A 102 -9.64 -0.93 -10.51
N ARG A 103 -9.62 -0.98 -9.17
CA ARG A 103 -9.20 0.16 -8.35
C ARG A 103 -7.71 0.46 -8.48
N LEU A 104 -6.87 -0.58 -8.47
CA LEU A 104 -5.43 -0.41 -8.64
C LEU A 104 -5.06 0.05 -10.05
N ALA A 105 -5.76 -0.46 -11.07
CA ALA A 105 -5.60 0.03 -12.44
C ALA A 105 -5.96 1.52 -12.54
N VAL A 106 -6.99 1.98 -11.82
CA VAL A 106 -7.32 3.42 -11.74
C VAL A 106 -6.19 4.24 -11.08
N VAL A 107 -5.53 3.70 -10.05
CA VAL A 107 -4.36 4.35 -9.43
C VAL A 107 -3.15 4.35 -10.37
N ALA A 108 -2.97 3.34 -11.21
CA ALA A 108 -1.87 3.25 -12.17
C ALA A 108 -2.12 4.10 -13.44
N GLU A 109 -3.36 4.16 -13.93
CA GLU A 109 -3.77 5.02 -15.06
C GLU A 109 -3.88 6.49 -14.63
N GLY A 110 -4.17 6.75 -13.36
CA GLY A 110 -4.15 8.05 -12.73
C GLY A 110 -2.80 8.36 -12.10
N ALA A 111 -1.89 8.93 -12.90
CA ALA A 111 -0.88 9.85 -12.37
C ALA A 111 -1.54 10.75 -11.30
N PRO A 112 -0.84 11.07 -10.20
CA PRO A 112 -1.48 11.39 -8.94
C PRO A 112 -2.57 12.45 -9.08
N PRO A 113 -3.74 12.33 -8.41
CA PRO A 113 -4.70 13.41 -8.28
C PRO A 113 -4.00 14.74 -8.07
N SER A 114 -4.16 15.60 -9.06
CA SER A 114 -3.83 17.03 -9.03
C SER A 114 -4.69 17.77 -8.02
#